data_AF-A0A8H9L0G3-F1
#
_entry.id   AF-A0A8H9L0G3-F1
#
_cell.length_a   1.000
_cell.length_b   1.000
_cell.length_c   1.000
_cell.angle_alpha   90.00
_cell.angle_beta   90.00
_cell.angle_gamma   90.00
#
_symmetry.space_group_name_H-M   'P 1'
#
loop_
_entity.id
_entity.type
_entity.pdbx_description
1 polymer ?
#
loop_
_entity_poly.entity_id
_entity_poly.type
_entity_poly.pdbx_seq_one_letter_code
_entity_poly.pdbx_strand_id
1 'polypeptide(L)' 'MSDTSAEHSRALADQLRETALKNLGRSGPHRSAISGRFITPGYASRNPATTTTEMAGGSSTTSRSTERLSRKSRKP' A
#
# COMPACT_ATOMS: atom_id res chain seq x y z
N MET A 1 -37.23 -27.02 -12.21
CA MET A 1 -37.30 -25.56 -12.00
C MET A 1 -36.68 -25.26 -10.66
N SER A 2 -35.37 -25.39 -10.64
CA SER A 2 -34.48 -25.61 -9.49
C SER A 2 -33.10 -25.42 -10.13
N ASP A 3 -32.21 -24.50 -9.77
CA ASP A 3 -31.73 -24.18 -8.43
C ASP A 3 -31.04 -22.81 -8.39
N THR A 4 -31.66 -21.76 -8.93
CA THR A 4 -31.05 -20.41 -9.02
C THR A 4 -30.70 -19.79 -7.66
N SER A 5 -31.38 -20.19 -6.58
CA SER A 5 -31.11 -19.72 -5.22
C SER A 5 -29.85 -20.35 -4.61
N ALA A 6 -29.59 -21.63 -4.90
CA ALA A 6 -28.38 -22.31 -4.43
C ALA A 6 -27.13 -21.79 -5.15
N GLU A 7 -27.24 -21.48 -6.45
CA GLU A 7 -26.16 -20.87 -7.22
C GLU A 7 -25.85 -19.45 -6.75
N HIS A 8 -26.87 -18.63 -6.48
CA HIS A 8 -26.66 -17.28 -5.92
C HIS A 8 -25.95 -17.32 -4.57
N SER A 9 -26.26 -18.31 -3.73
CA SER A 9 -25.62 -18.48 -2.41
C SER A 9 -24.13 -18.82 -2.53
N ARG A 10 -23.75 -19.65 -3.53
CA ARG A 10 -22.34 -19.96 -3.82
C ARG A 10 -21.60 -18.73 -4.37
N ALA A 11 -22.22 -17.99 -5.27
CA ALA A 11 -21.64 -16.77 -5.83
C ALA A 11 -21.34 -15.71 -4.74
N LEU A 12 -22.23 -15.59 -3.75
CA LEU A 12 -22.05 -14.66 -2.62
C LEU A 12 -20.86 -15.07 -1.73
N ALA A 13 -20.68 -16.38 -1.49
CA ALA A 13 -19.56 -16.91 -0.72
C ALA A 13 -18.21 -16.68 -1.41
N ASP A 14 -18.14 -16.86 -2.73
CA ASP A 14 -16.94 -16.57 -3.52
C ASP A 14 -16.61 -15.07 -3.51
N GLN A 15 -17.64 -14.20 -3.56
CA GLN A 15 -17.47 -12.75 -3.47
C GLN A 15 -16.87 -12.29 -2.13
N LEU A 16 -17.24 -12.94 -1.02
CA LEU A 16 -16.67 -12.67 0.31
C LEU A 16 -15.23 -13.19 0.44
N ARG A 17 -14.91 -14.34 -0.17
CA ARG A 17 -13.55 -14.90 -0.18
C ARG A 17 -12.57 -13.99 -0.94
N GLU A 18 -12.98 -13.50 -2.11
CA GLU A 18 -12.16 -12.62 -2.93
C GLU A 18 -11.90 -11.26 -2.26
N THR A 19 -12.88 -10.71 -1.56
CA THR A 19 -12.72 -9.44 -0.82
C THR A 19 -11.82 -9.60 0.41
N ALA A 20 -11.89 -10.74 1.10
CA ALA A 20 -10.96 -11.05 2.19
C ALA A 20 -9.52 -11.17 1.67
N LEU A 21 -9.27 -11.92 0.59
CA LEU A 21 -7.94 -12.09 0.00
C LEU A 21 -7.30 -10.77 -0.43
N LYS A 22 -8.09 -9.84 -0.98
CA LYS A 22 -7.61 -8.51 -1.38
C LYS A 22 -7.22 -7.62 -0.19
N ASN A 23 -7.82 -7.84 0.98
CA ASN A 23 -7.59 -7.02 2.17
C ASN A 23 -6.54 -7.62 3.13
N LEU A 24 -6.28 -8.92 3.06
CA LEU A 24 -5.38 -9.65 3.96
C LEU A 24 -3.89 -9.26 3.83
N GLY A 25 -3.49 -8.58 2.75
CA GLY A 25 -2.07 -8.30 2.44
C GLY A 25 -1.67 -6.82 2.44
N ARG A 26 -2.58 -5.89 2.77
CA ARG A 26 -2.32 -4.44 2.60
C ARG A 26 -1.80 -3.75 3.86
N SER A 27 -0.96 -4.43 4.64
CA SER A 27 -0.24 -3.81 5.75
C SER A 27 1.20 -3.56 5.31
N GLY A 28 1.50 -2.32 4.96
CA GLY A 28 2.87 -1.91 4.71
C GLY A 28 3.52 -1.30 5.95
N PRO A 29 4.84 -1.06 5.91
CA PRO A 29 5.58 -0.67 7.09
C PRO A 29 5.11 0.70 7.63
N HIS A 30 5.04 0.80 8.95
CA HIS A 30 4.75 2.05 9.65
C HIS A 30 6.05 2.76 10.04
N ARG A 31 6.12 4.07 9.81
CA ARG A 31 7.23 4.91 10.26
C ARG A 31 6.75 6.15 10.99
N SER A 32 7.57 6.65 11.89
CA SER A 32 7.38 7.98 12.47
C SER A 32 7.55 9.05 11.40
N ALA A 33 6.54 9.89 11.22
CA ALA A 33 6.62 11.06 10.34
C ALA A 33 7.64 12.10 10.85
N ILE A 34 7.94 12.08 12.15
CA ILE A 34 8.84 13.02 12.81
C ILE A 34 10.30 12.59 12.66
N SER A 35 10.59 11.31 12.92
CA SER A 35 11.98 10.80 12.99
C SER A 35 12.36 9.84 11.87
N GLY A 36 11.41 9.39 11.06
CA GLY A 36 11.62 8.39 10.01
C GLY A 36 11.83 6.96 10.52
N ARG A 37 11.86 6.73 11.84
CA ARG A 37 12.09 5.41 12.44
C ARG A 37 10.90 4.47 12.20
N PHE A 38 11.18 3.21 11.91
CA PHE A 38 10.15 2.18 11.85
C PHE A 38 9.58 1.93 13.25
N ILE A 39 8.26 1.82 13.31
CA ILE A 39 7.50 1.69 14.55
C ILE A 39 6.57 0.48 14.46
N THR A 40 6.14 -0.01 15.62
CA THR A 40 5.21 -1.14 15.67
C THR A 40 3.79 -0.71 15.30
N PRO A 41 2.93 -1.63 14.83
CA PRO A 41 1.52 -1.35 14.57
C PRO A 41 0.79 -0.80 15.79
N GLY A 42 1.09 -1.32 16.98
CA GLY A 42 0.49 -0.82 18.23
C GLY A 42 0.85 0.64 18.53
N TYR A 43 2.07 1.08 18.17
CA TYR A 43 2.46 2.48 18.27
C TYR A 43 1.75 3.34 17.22
N ALA A 44 1.64 2.83 15.98
CA ALA A 44 0.92 3.48 14.90
C ALA A 44 -0.56 3.74 15.25
N SER A 45 -1.23 2.77 15.86
CA SER A 45 -2.62 2.89 16.30
C SER A 45 -2.81 3.89 17.44
N ARG A 46 -1.82 4.01 18.35
CA ARG A 46 -1.86 4.98 19.45
C ARG A 46 -1.50 6.39 18.99
N ASN A 47 -0.69 6.54 17.95
CA ASN A 47 -0.19 7.82 17.45
C ASN A 47 -0.41 7.97 15.93
N PRO A 48 -1.67 7.99 15.46
CA PRO A 48 -1.97 8.07 14.03
C PRO A 48 -1.52 9.39 13.41
N ALA A 49 -1.53 10.49 14.18
CA ALA A 49 -1.16 11.83 13.70
C ALA A 49 0.32 11.95 13.32
N THR A 50 1.19 11.12 13.89
CA THR A 50 2.65 11.20 13.69
C THR A 50 3.21 9.95 13.01
N THR A 51 2.33 9.17 12.37
CA THR A 51 2.68 7.91 11.71
C THR A 51 2.39 7.98 10.22
N THR A 52 3.33 7.51 9.41
CA THR A 52 3.14 7.28 7.98
C THR A 52 3.12 5.78 7.70
N THR A 53 2.11 5.32 6.97
CA THR A 53 2.02 3.94 6.49
C THR A 53 2.40 3.95 5.01
N GLU A 54 3.51 3.30 4.66
CA GLU A 54 3.85 3.12 3.24
C GLU A 54 3.04 1.97 2.67
N MET A 55 2.30 2.22 1.58
CA MET A 55 1.77 1.12 0.80
C MET A 55 2.87 0.66 -0.16
N ALA A 56 3.27 -0.61 -0.06
CA ALA A 56 4.38 -1.20 -0.82
C ALA A 56 4.21 -1.24 -2.36
N GLY A 57 3.18 -0.58 -2.93
CA GLY A 57 2.86 -0.61 -4.35
C GLY A 57 2.54 0.74 -4.98
N GLY A 58 2.79 1.87 -4.31
CA GLY A 58 2.48 3.21 -4.83
C GLY A 58 3.73 4.01 -5.19
N SER A 59 4.16 3.95 -6.45
CA SER A 59 5.09 4.89 -7.11
C SER A 59 6.03 5.68 -6.18
N SER A 60 7.16 5.08 -5.77
CA SER A 60 8.28 5.87 -5.24
C SER A 60 8.91 6.64 -6.40
N THR A 61 8.38 7.81 -6.70
CA THR A 61 8.98 8.79 -7.61
C THR A 61 10.21 9.41 -6.93
N THR A 62 11.20 8.60 -6.58
CA THR A 62 12.56 9.14 -6.49
C THR A 62 12.97 9.32 -7.94
N SER A 63 12.60 10.47 -8.50
CA SER A 63 13.25 11.02 -9.68
C SER A 63 14.71 11.19 -9.31
N ARG A 64 15.48 10.10 -9.34
CA ARG A 64 16.93 10.09 -9.25
C ARG A 64 17.38 10.67 -10.58
N SER A 65 17.27 11.99 -10.62
CA SER A 65 17.80 12.94 -11.57
C SER A 65 18.95 12.35 -12.37
N THR A 66 18.64 11.84 -13.56
CA THR A 66 19.58 11.88 -14.70
C THR A 66 20.01 13.33 -15.01
N GLU A 67 19.37 14.32 -14.38
CA GLU A 67 19.77 15.74 -14.33
C GLU A 67 21.20 16.01 -13.80
N ARG A 68 21.83 15.10 -13.05
CA ARG A 68 23.25 15.29 -12.64
C ARG A 68 24.26 15.00 -13.76
N LEU A 69 23.84 14.37 -14.86
CA LEU A 69 24.69 14.03 -16.00
C LEU A 69 24.68 15.10 -17.11
N SER A 70 23.72 16.03 -17.12
CA SER A 70 23.56 17.02 -18.19
C SER A 70 24.26 18.36 -17.92
N ARG A 71 24.51 18.73 -16.66
CA ARG A 71 25.10 20.05 -16.33
C ARG A 71 26.63 20.12 -16.48
N LYS A 72 27.32 18.98 -16.64
CA LYS A 72 28.79 18.94 -16.75
C LYS A 72 29.31 19.02 -18.20
N SER A 73 28.45 18.87 -19.22
CA SER A 73 28.85 18.74 -20.62
C SER A 73 28.51 19.93 -21.52
N ARG A 74 27.95 21.03 -20.99
CA ARG A 74 27.77 22.27 -21.76
C ARG A 74 28.84 23.31 -21.39
N LYS A 75 30.04 23.12 -21.94
CA LYS A 75 30.96 24.22 -22.26
C LYS A 75 30.87 24.48 -23.77
N PRO A 76 30.48 25.68 -24.17
CA PRO A 76 31.31 26.47 -25.08
C PRO A 76 31.93 27.67 -24.37
#